data_AF-A0A3C0WQW5-F1
#
_entry.id   AF-A0A3C0WQW5-F1
#
_cell.length_a   1.000
_cell.length_b   1.000
_cell.length_c   1.000
_cell.angle_alpha   90.00
_cell.angle_beta   90.00
_cell.angle_gamma   90.00
#
_symmetry.space_group_name_H-M   'P 1'
#
loop_
_entity.id
_entity.type
_entity.pdbx_description
1 polymer ?
#
loop_
_entity_poly.entity_id
_entity_poly.type
_entity_poly.pdbx_seq_one_letter_code
_entity_poly.pdbx_strand_id
1 'polypeptide(L)' 'MDHICQIAGDALHVGLGTDYDGGFGWPAIPLELNTIADLPKLAQPLTTHGYSPEEIEAIFSGNWQRLLEHNLPA' A
#
# COMPACT_ATOMS: atom_id res chain seq x y z
N MET A 1 -5.60 2.30 4.87
CA MET A 1 -5.26 3.01 3.63
C MET A 1 -6.23 4.16 3.40
N ASP A 2 -7.54 3.89 3.27
CA ASP A 2 -8.58 4.91 3.07
C ASP A 2 -8.51 6.10 4.04
N HIS A 3 -8.51 5.81 5.34
CA HIS A 3 -8.36 6.84 6.38
C HIS A 3 -7.13 7.75 6.20
N ILE A 4 -5.98 7.19 5.80
CA ILE A 4 -4.76 7.97 5.60
C ILE A 4 -4.84 8.80 4.33
N CYS A 5 -5.46 8.28 3.26
CA CYS A 5 -5.71 9.07 2.04
C CYS A 5 -6.62 10.27 2.35
N GLN A 6 -7.65 10.08 3.19
CA GLN A 6 -8.53 11.18 3.62
C GLN A 6 -7.80 12.26 4.43
N ILE A 7 -6.84 11.87 5.27
CA ILE A 7 -5.98 12.81 6.02
C ILE A 7 -5.01 13.53 5.08
N ALA A 8 -4.39 12.79 4.15
CA ALA A 8 -3.43 13.34 3.18
C ALA A 8 -4.10 14.22 2.11
N GLY A 9 -5.40 14.01 1.87
CA GLY A 9 -6.19 14.68 0.83
C GLY A 9 -6.23 13.93 -0.51
N ASP A 10 -5.35 12.95 -0.73
CA ASP A 10 -5.27 12.14 -1.93
C ASP A 10 -4.55 10.79 -1.70
N ALA A 11 -4.53 9.95 -2.73
CA ALA A 11 -3.78 8.70 -2.75
C ALA A 11 -2.28 8.89 -3.04
N LEU A 12 -1.83 10.07 -3.47
CA LEU A 12 -0.47 10.34 -3.95
C LEU A 12 0.57 10.38 -2.82
N HIS A 13 0.13 10.48 -1.56
CA HIS A 13 1.03 10.57 -0.41
C HIS A 13 0.94 9.33 0.52
N VAL A 14 0.43 8.22 0.01
CA VAL A 14 0.23 6.96 0.77
C VAL A 14 0.99 5.82 0.10
N GLY A 15 1.69 5.00 0.89
CA GLY A 15 2.43 3.83 0.40
C GLY A 15 2.21 2.60 1.27
N LEU A 16 2.59 1.42 0.77
CA LEU A 16 2.57 0.18 1.53
C LEU A 16 3.83 0.03 2.40
N GLY A 17 3.64 -0.50 3.61
CA GLY A 17 4.71 -0.80 4.57
C GLY A 17 4.20 -1.84 5.57
N THR A 18 4.24 -3.11 5.18
CA THR A 18 3.54 -4.22 5.87
C THR A 18 4.27 -4.76 7.08
N ASP A 19 5.58 -4.48 7.16
CA ASP A 19 6.46 -5.01 8.20
C ASP A 19 6.47 -6.55 8.28
N TYR A 20 6.37 -7.22 7.12
CA TYR A 20 6.59 -8.68 7.05
C TYR A 20 7.95 -9.02 7.66
N ASP A 21 7.96 -10.02 8.53
CA ASP A 21 9.11 -10.48 9.33
C ASP A 21 9.67 -9.46 10.36
N GLY A 22 9.03 -8.29 10.53
CA GLY A 22 9.42 -7.27 11.51
C GLY A 22 8.75 -7.37 12.88
N GLY A 23 7.75 -8.25 13.02
CA GLY A 23 7.01 -8.44 14.27
C GLY A 23 6.05 -9.62 14.24
N PHE A 24 4.75 -9.33 14.32
CA PHE A 24 3.71 -10.36 14.29
C PHE A 24 3.42 -10.81 12.85
N GLY A 25 3.43 -12.13 12.63
CA GLY A 25 3.03 -12.75 11.37
C GLY A 25 1.69 -13.47 11.49
N TRP A 26 1.32 -14.21 10.46
CA TRP A 26 0.18 -15.13 10.51
C TRP A 26 0.26 -16.04 11.77
N PRO A 27 -0.84 -16.22 12.54
CA PRO A 27 -2.21 -15.75 12.33
C PRO A 27 -2.56 -14.42 13.04
N ALA A 28 -1.58 -13.65 13.50
CA ALA A 28 -1.79 -12.37 14.20
C ALA A 28 -1.93 -11.16 13.24
N ILE A 29 -2.21 -11.42 11.96
CA ILE A 29 -2.48 -10.45 10.90
C ILE A 29 -3.84 -10.81 10.23
N PRO A 30 -4.40 -9.97 9.32
CA PRO A 30 -5.65 -10.30 8.64
C PRO A 30 -5.63 -11.69 7.99
N LEU A 31 -6.74 -12.42 8.13
CA LEU A 31 -6.73 -13.86 7.83
C LEU A 31 -6.58 -14.18 6.33
N GLU A 32 -6.84 -13.19 5.48
CA GLU A 32 -6.76 -13.30 4.02
C GLU A 32 -5.32 -13.16 3.50
N LEU A 33 -4.40 -12.71 4.36
CA LEU A 33 -2.99 -12.44 4.05
C LEU A 33 -2.10 -13.45 4.80
N ASN A 34 -1.74 -14.55 4.14
CA ASN A 34 -0.90 -15.60 4.73
C ASN A 34 0.58 -15.39 4.42
N THR A 35 0.88 -14.89 3.22
CA THR A 35 2.24 -14.71 2.71
C THR A 35 2.37 -13.39 1.95
N ILE A 36 3.60 -12.96 1.68
CA ILE A 36 3.84 -11.77 0.86
C ILE A 36 3.18 -11.84 -0.53
N ALA A 37 2.97 -13.06 -1.07
CA ALA A 37 2.29 -13.26 -2.34
C ALA A 37 0.80 -12.87 -2.31
N ASP A 38 0.24 -12.63 -1.13
CA ASP A 38 -1.16 -12.22 -0.95
C ASP A 38 -1.36 -10.70 -1.00
N LEU A 39 -0.29 -9.89 -1.00
CA LEU A 39 -0.40 -8.43 -1.06
C LEU A 39 -1.22 -7.89 -2.25
N PRO A 40 -1.17 -8.49 -3.46
CA PRO A 40 -2.05 -8.10 -4.55
C PRO A 40 -3.55 -8.18 -4.24
N LYS A 41 -3.96 -8.98 -3.24
CA LYS A 41 -5.37 -9.05 -2.81
C LYS A 41 -5.89 -7.71 -2.26
N LEU A 42 -5.01 -6.81 -1.83
CA LEU A 42 -5.39 -5.47 -1.35
C LEU A 42 -5.99 -4.59 -2.45
N ALA A 43 -5.76 -4.90 -3.74
CA ALA A 43 -6.31 -4.13 -4.85
C ALA A 43 -7.85 -4.19 -4.87
N GLN A 44 -8.45 -5.36 -4.63
CA GLN A 44 -9.90 -5.53 -4.72
C GLN A 44 -10.68 -4.70 -3.66
N PRO A 45 -10.28 -4.67 -2.37
CA PRO A 45 -10.85 -3.75 -1.40
C PRO A 45 -10.70 -2.29 -1.83
N LEU A 46 -9.53 -1.84 -2.31
CA LEU A 46 -9.33 -0.46 -2.75
C LEU A 46 -10.25 -0.09 -3.92
N THR A 47 -10.38 -0.97 -4.93
CA THR A 47 -11.34 -0.77 -6.02
C THR A 47 -12.77 -0.63 -5.49
N THR A 48 -13.15 -1.46 -4.51
CA THR A 48 -14.48 -1.41 -3.88
C THR A 48 -14.70 -0.09 -3.11
N HIS A 49 -13.63 0.51 -2.60
CA HIS A 49 -13.63 1.83 -1.96
C HIS A 49 -13.59 3.00 -2.95
N GLY A 50 -13.57 2.75 -4.26
CA GLY A 50 -13.66 3.79 -5.30
C GLY A 50 -12.32 4.31 -5.81
N TYR A 51 -11.20 3.67 -5.45
CA TYR A 51 -9.89 4.04 -5.96
C TYR A 51 -9.74 3.66 -7.44
N SER A 52 -9.16 4.56 -8.23
CA SER A 52 -8.85 4.30 -9.64
C SER A 52 -7.68 3.31 -9.78
N PRO A 53 -7.54 2.63 -10.94
CA PRO A 53 -6.38 1.80 -11.21
C PRO A 53 -5.04 2.55 -11.04
N GLU A 54 -5.01 3.82 -11.42
CA GLU A 54 -3.84 4.69 -11.30
C GLU A 54 -3.50 4.99 -9.82
N GLU A 55 -4.52 5.22 -8.99
CA GLU A 55 -4.33 5.44 -7.56
C GLU A 55 -3.85 4.17 -6.84
N ILE A 56 -4.37 3.00 -7.23
CA ILE A 56 -3.93 1.71 -6.69
C ILE A 56 -2.45 1.47 -7.03
N GLU A 57 -2.06 1.70 -8.29
CA GLU A 57 -0.65 1.58 -8.71
C GLU A 57 0.25 2.57 -7.96
N ALA A 58 -0.21 3.82 -7.80
CA ALA A 58 0.50 4.83 -7.04
C ALA A 58 0.74 4.38 -5.59
N ILE A 59 -0.28 3.83 -4.91
CA ILE A 59 -0.13 3.37 -3.53
C ILE A 59 0.77 2.13 -3.43
N PHE A 60 0.66 1.21 -4.39
CA PHE A 60 1.41 -0.05 -4.38
C PHE A 60 2.91 0.18 -4.60
N SER A 61 3.27 1.10 -5.48
CA SER A 61 4.66 1.29 -5.86
C SER A 61 5.01 2.73 -6.26
N GLY A 62 4.14 3.41 -7.01
CA GLY A 62 4.48 4.67 -7.69
C GLY A 62 4.84 5.82 -6.75
N ASN A 63 4.21 5.91 -5.58
CA ASN A 63 4.48 6.96 -4.59
C ASN A 63 5.84 6.76 -3.93
N TRP A 64 6.20 5.51 -3.60
CA TRP A 64 7.53 5.19 -3.10
C TRP A 64 8.60 5.44 -4.15
N GLN A 65 8.37 5.00 -5.40
CA GLN A 65 9.31 5.24 -6.51
C GLN A 65 9.57 6.75 -6.69
N ARG A 66 8.50 7.56 -6.81
CA ARG A 66 8.63 9.02 -6.94
C ARG A 66 9.41 9.64 -5.78
N LEU A 67 9.17 9.19 -4.55
CA LEU A 67 9.89 9.68 -3.38
C LEU A 67 11.38 9.29 -3.43
N LEU A 68 11.69 8.04 -3.76
CA LEU A 68 13.08 7.55 -3.80
C LEU A 68 13.86 8.22 -4.94
N GLU A 69 13.29 8.33 -6.13
CA GLU A 69 13.91 9.00 -7.29
C GLU A 69 14.20 10.48 -7.01
N HIS A 70 13.32 11.16 -6.26
CA HIS A 70 13.53 12.56 -5.89
C HIS A 70 14.65 12.75 -4.86
N ASN A 71 14.84 11.79 -3.94
CA ASN A 71 15.67 12.01 -2.74
C ASN A 71 16.98 11.21 -2.71
N LEU A 72 17.09 10.12 -3.47
CA LEU A 72 18.32 9.34 -3.54
C LEU A 72 19.34 9.97 -4.50
N PRO A 73 20.64 9.86 -4.21
CA PRO A 73 21.69 10.30 -5.13
C PRO A 73 21.63 9.53 -6.47
N ALA A 74 22.04 10.21 -7.54
CA ALA A 74 22.24 9.61 -8.86
C ALA A 74 23.45 8.66 -8.90
#